data_AF-A0A524CUC2-F1
#
_entry.id   AF-A0A524CUC2-F1
#
_cell.length_a   1.000
_cell.length_b   1.000
_cell.length_c   1.000
_cell.angle_alpha   90.00
_cell.angle_beta   90.00
_cell.angle_gamma   90.00
#
_symmetry.space_group_name_H-M   'P 1'
#
loop_
_entity.id
_entity.type
_entity.pdbx_description
1 polymer ?
#
loop_
_entity_poly.entity_id
_entity_poly.type
_entity_poly.pdbx_seq_one_letter_code
_entity_poly.pdbx_strand_id
1 'polypeptide(L)'
;MRRLNPFANVPTIMTAEEIIEFAHKRSTRISMKSSLRMKRVDRSQIREVARLQEFTKRVKSKLRDAVEQFPSLDRLHPFYSELVEILVGRDRLKQALGAVYNCIPLIDEIANNHLQALKLSSDFRQMKKTRRAAKGRISSIVRGTESNIEFVIESKKTLSRLPGITPNSPTIVCAGFPNVGKSTLVREVSTAEPEIAYYPFTTKSVIIGHLKIRDQSVQIVDTPGVLDRPMTERNEIEREAIAALKYLANVIVFMIDPSETCGWSLEQQMNLLNEVRRMFPLNPLLVAINKIDITPPERLELARTKLPDSYEITAITGDGVEALLNDAVEEVDLTSMDESVQEYLSSLQSDNLSP
;
A
#
# COMPACT_ATOMS: atom_id res chain seq x y z
N MET A 1 10.63 2.55 -5.32
CA MET A 1 9.85 2.11 -4.14
C MET A 1 8.69 1.09 -4.29
N ARG A 2 8.49 0.34 -5.40
CA ARG A 2 7.48 -0.77 -5.38
C ARG A 2 7.70 -1.78 -4.24
N ARG A 3 8.92 -1.91 -3.71
CA ARG A 3 9.22 -2.81 -2.59
C ARG A 3 8.76 -2.30 -1.21
N LEU A 4 8.47 -1.00 -1.07
CA LEU A 4 8.11 -0.37 0.20
C LEU A 4 6.59 -0.25 0.40
N ASN A 5 5.80 -0.30 -0.68
CA ASN A 5 4.37 -0.51 -0.56
C ASN A 5 4.11 -1.94 -0.03
N PRO A 6 3.43 -2.10 1.12
CA PRO A 6 3.23 -3.41 1.74
C PRO A 6 2.38 -4.38 0.89
N PHE A 7 1.64 -3.87 -0.10
CA PHE A 7 0.78 -4.65 -0.99
C PHE A 7 1.40 -4.94 -2.36
N ALA A 8 2.51 -4.30 -2.71
CA ALA A 8 3.07 -4.38 -4.05
C ALA A 8 3.74 -5.73 -4.34
N ASN A 9 4.20 -6.44 -3.31
CA ASN A 9 4.80 -7.78 -3.43
C ASN A 9 3.77 -8.92 -3.39
N VAL A 10 2.49 -8.62 -3.15
CA VAL A 10 1.42 -9.64 -3.19
C VAL A 10 1.41 -10.24 -4.62
N PRO A 11 1.56 -11.56 -4.78
CA PRO A 11 1.62 -12.18 -6.09
C PRO A 11 0.27 -12.10 -6.81
N THR A 12 0.25 -12.47 -8.08
CA THR A 12 -1.01 -12.59 -8.83
C THR A 12 -1.86 -13.71 -8.22
N ILE A 13 -3.11 -13.38 -7.93
CA ILE A 13 -4.10 -14.28 -7.37
C ILE A 13 -4.95 -14.82 -8.52
N MET A 14 -5.15 -16.14 -8.53
CA MET A 14 -5.97 -16.82 -9.54
C MET A 14 -7.46 -16.68 -9.23
N THR A 15 -8.30 -16.62 -10.25
CA THR A 15 -9.76 -16.69 -10.07
C THR A 15 -10.20 -18.08 -9.60
N ALA A 16 -11.45 -18.20 -9.12
CA ALA A 16 -12.01 -19.48 -8.70
C ALA A 16 -11.88 -20.57 -9.78
N GLU A 17 -12.28 -20.26 -11.02
CA GLU A 17 -12.17 -21.18 -12.15
C GLU A 17 -10.72 -21.51 -12.52
N GLU A 18 -9.82 -20.53 -12.48
CA GLU A 18 -8.39 -20.76 -12.74
C GLU A 18 -7.76 -21.70 -11.70
N ILE A 19 -8.09 -21.54 -10.41
CA ILE A 19 -7.63 -22.44 -9.34
C ILE A 19 -8.10 -23.87 -9.61
N ILE A 20 -9.38 -24.03 -9.94
CA ILE A 20 -10.00 -25.33 -10.22
C ILE A 20 -9.32 -25.97 -11.43
N GLU A 21 -9.20 -25.25 -12.54
CA GLU A 21 -8.62 -25.74 -13.79
C GLU A 21 -7.14 -26.10 -13.60
N PHE A 22 -6.37 -25.25 -12.90
CA PHE A 22 -4.98 -25.50 -12.54
C PHE A 22 -4.83 -26.78 -11.73
N ALA A 23 -5.65 -26.98 -10.69
CA ALA A 23 -5.65 -28.19 -9.88
C ALA A 23 -6.04 -29.43 -10.69
N HIS A 24 -7.01 -29.32 -11.60
CA HIS A 24 -7.38 -30.40 -12.53
C HIS A 24 -6.18 -30.80 -13.40
N LYS A 25 -5.55 -29.83 -14.08
CA LYS A 25 -4.38 -30.04 -14.95
C LYS A 25 -3.21 -30.68 -14.20
N ARG A 26 -2.93 -30.28 -12.97
CA ARG A 26 -1.84 -30.86 -12.15
C ARG A 26 -2.15 -32.31 -11.74
N SER A 27 -3.38 -32.56 -11.29
CA SER A 27 -3.76 -33.90 -10.85
C SER A 27 -3.82 -34.93 -11.99
N THR A 28 -4.19 -34.55 -13.22
CA THR A 28 -4.27 -35.51 -14.34
C THR A 28 -2.92 -36.03 -14.77
N ARG A 29 -1.85 -35.23 -14.60
CA ARG A 29 -0.46 -35.59 -14.88
C ARG A 29 0.09 -36.67 -13.94
N ILE A 30 -0.57 -36.93 -12.81
CA ILE A 30 -0.20 -38.04 -11.93
C ILE A 30 -0.48 -39.36 -12.67
N SER A 31 0.61 -39.99 -13.09
CA SER A 31 0.71 -41.33 -13.66
C SER A 31 1.53 -42.21 -12.71
N MET A 32 1.39 -43.52 -12.84
CA MET A 32 2.23 -44.46 -12.09
C MET A 32 3.29 -45.07 -12.99
N LYS A 33 4.51 -45.22 -12.48
CA LYS A 33 5.57 -45.98 -13.16
C LYS A 33 5.18 -47.46 -13.25
N SER A 34 5.38 -48.08 -14.41
CA SER A 34 4.95 -49.45 -14.73
C SER A 34 5.76 -50.55 -14.04
N SER A 35 6.89 -50.21 -13.42
CA SER A 35 7.91 -51.15 -12.94
C SER A 35 7.55 -51.93 -11.66
N LEU A 36 6.47 -51.58 -10.95
CA LEU A 36 6.08 -52.25 -9.70
C LEU A 36 5.11 -53.41 -9.95
N ARG A 37 5.49 -54.67 -9.63
CA ARG A 37 4.59 -55.83 -9.60
C ARG A 37 3.49 -55.62 -8.55
N MET A 38 2.31 -55.17 -8.97
CA MET A 38 1.14 -54.92 -8.11
C MET A 38 -0.13 -55.37 -8.83
N LYS A 39 -1.17 -55.74 -8.06
CA LYS A 39 -2.49 -56.07 -8.64
C LYS A 39 -3.07 -54.83 -9.32
N ARG A 40 -3.86 -55.06 -10.38
CA ARG A 40 -4.48 -53.98 -11.16
C ARG A 40 -5.39 -53.09 -10.31
N VAL A 41 -6.08 -53.66 -9.32
CA VAL A 41 -6.98 -52.96 -8.39
C VAL A 41 -6.20 -51.98 -7.52
N ASP A 42 -5.19 -52.48 -6.79
CA ASP A 42 -4.31 -51.67 -5.93
C ASP A 42 -3.66 -50.54 -6.72
N ARG A 43 -3.22 -50.83 -7.94
CA ARG A 43 -2.67 -49.83 -8.85
C ARG A 43 -3.66 -48.71 -9.18
N SER A 44 -4.92 -49.05 -9.45
CA SER A 44 -5.95 -48.03 -9.71
C SER A 44 -6.28 -47.24 -8.46
N GLN A 45 -6.37 -47.91 -7.31
CA GLN A 45 -6.64 -47.28 -6.02
C GLN A 45 -5.59 -46.23 -5.68
N ILE A 46 -4.30 -46.61 -5.70
CA ILE A 46 -3.17 -45.70 -5.44
C ILE A 46 -3.23 -44.50 -6.38
N ARG A 47 -3.48 -44.72 -7.67
CA ARG A 47 -3.58 -43.65 -8.66
C ARG A 47 -4.72 -42.68 -8.34
N GLU A 48 -5.92 -43.18 -8.07
CA GLU A 48 -7.08 -42.32 -7.84
C GLU A 48 -6.97 -41.57 -6.50
N VAL A 49 -6.39 -42.18 -5.47
CA VAL A 49 -6.01 -41.54 -4.20
C VAL A 49 -5.01 -40.42 -4.45
N ALA A 50 -3.89 -40.70 -5.13
CA ALA A 50 -2.84 -39.71 -5.40
C ALA A 50 -3.38 -38.53 -6.24
N ARG A 51 -4.29 -38.79 -7.18
CA ARG A 51 -4.95 -37.75 -7.98
C ARG A 51 -5.89 -36.86 -7.18
N LEU A 52 -6.61 -37.42 -6.20
CA LEU A 52 -7.45 -36.62 -5.31
C LEU A 52 -6.57 -35.78 -4.38
N GLN A 53 -5.56 -36.38 -3.76
CA GLN A 53 -4.61 -35.68 -2.90
C GLN A 53 -3.91 -34.52 -3.62
N GLU A 54 -3.40 -34.75 -4.84
CA GLU A 54 -2.74 -33.71 -5.62
C GLU A 54 -3.73 -32.58 -5.98
N PHE A 55 -4.97 -32.91 -6.35
CA PHE A 55 -5.98 -31.89 -6.62
C PHE A 55 -6.26 -31.03 -5.37
N THR A 56 -6.57 -31.67 -4.25
CA THR A 56 -6.84 -31.01 -2.96
C THR A 56 -5.67 -30.15 -2.52
N LYS A 57 -4.43 -30.66 -2.63
CA LYS A 57 -3.20 -29.92 -2.30
C LYS A 57 -3.08 -28.64 -3.12
N ARG A 58 -3.35 -28.69 -4.43
CA ARG A 58 -3.22 -27.51 -5.31
C ARG A 58 -4.29 -26.47 -5.04
N VAL A 59 -5.53 -26.88 -4.83
CA VAL A 59 -6.61 -25.95 -4.45
C VAL A 59 -6.26 -25.25 -3.14
N LYS A 60 -5.95 -26.01 -2.09
CA LYS A 60 -5.60 -25.45 -0.78
C LYS A 60 -4.41 -24.50 -0.84
N SER A 61 -3.36 -24.88 -1.55
CA SER A 61 -2.18 -24.02 -1.74
C SER A 61 -2.57 -22.69 -2.36
N LYS A 62 -3.42 -22.68 -3.39
CA LYS A 62 -3.80 -21.43 -4.06
C LYS A 62 -4.71 -20.53 -3.23
N LEU A 63 -5.67 -21.11 -2.50
CA LEU A 63 -6.50 -20.35 -1.54
C LEU A 63 -5.66 -19.77 -0.41
N ARG A 64 -4.69 -20.54 0.09
CA ARG A 64 -3.76 -20.10 1.12
C ARG A 64 -2.85 -18.97 0.62
N ASP A 65 -2.24 -19.14 -0.55
CA ASP A 65 -1.39 -18.13 -1.19
C ASP A 65 -2.15 -16.81 -1.41
N ALA A 66 -3.45 -16.88 -1.72
CA ALA A 66 -4.29 -15.69 -1.91
C ALA A 66 -4.48 -14.87 -0.63
N VAL A 67 -4.29 -15.48 0.55
CA VAL A 67 -4.52 -14.85 1.85
C VAL A 67 -3.22 -14.55 2.59
N GLU A 68 -2.34 -15.54 2.75
CA GLU A 68 -1.12 -15.43 3.56
C GLU A 68 -0.07 -14.48 2.95
N GLN A 69 -0.22 -14.11 1.67
CA GLN A 69 0.69 -13.15 1.03
C GLN A 69 0.31 -11.69 1.29
N PHE A 70 -0.89 -11.42 1.82
CA PHE A 70 -1.24 -10.07 2.25
C PHE A 70 -0.49 -9.68 3.52
N PRO A 71 -0.09 -8.41 3.66
CA PRO A 71 0.44 -7.90 4.91
C PRO A 71 -0.64 -7.98 6.00
N SER A 72 -0.22 -8.10 7.25
CA SER A 72 -1.14 -8.04 8.38
C SER A 72 -1.81 -6.67 8.43
N LEU A 73 -3.13 -6.63 8.19
CA LEU A 73 -3.92 -5.40 8.18
C LEU A 73 -3.93 -4.70 9.56
N ASP A 74 -3.76 -5.47 10.64
CA ASP A 74 -3.75 -4.98 12.02
C ASP A 74 -2.40 -4.33 12.39
N ARG A 75 -1.34 -4.58 11.62
CA ARG A 75 0.03 -4.06 11.85
C ARG A 75 0.47 -3.05 10.78
N LEU A 76 -0.47 -2.54 9.99
CA LEU A 76 -0.17 -1.52 8.99
C LEU A 76 0.15 -0.20 9.66
N HIS A 77 1.06 0.56 9.05
CA HIS A 77 1.26 1.96 9.40
C HIS A 77 -0.08 2.73 9.30
N PRO A 78 -0.40 3.67 10.20
CA PRO A 78 -1.67 4.39 10.20
C PRO A 78 -2.05 5.00 8.85
N PHE A 79 -1.07 5.56 8.13
CA PHE A 79 -1.24 6.03 6.75
C PHE A 79 -1.86 4.96 5.83
N TYR A 80 -1.28 3.76 5.79
CA TYR A 80 -1.79 2.68 4.95
C TYR A 80 -3.10 2.12 5.49
N SER A 81 -3.30 2.08 6.81
CA SER A 81 -4.55 1.63 7.40
C SER A 81 -5.73 2.50 6.94
N GLU A 82 -5.57 3.83 6.93
CA GLU A 82 -6.66 4.69 6.43
C GLU A 82 -6.87 4.56 4.94
N LEU A 83 -5.79 4.50 4.15
CA LEU A 83 -5.96 4.33 2.71
C LEU A 83 -6.63 2.99 2.37
N VAL A 84 -6.39 1.93 3.13
CA VAL A 84 -7.11 0.66 2.99
C VAL A 84 -8.59 0.83 3.34
N GLU A 85 -8.91 1.54 4.43
CA GLU A 85 -10.29 1.79 4.82
C GLU A 85 -11.05 2.56 3.74
N ILE A 86 -10.48 3.66 3.25
CA ILE A 86 -11.08 4.53 2.24
C ILE A 86 -11.25 3.82 0.89
N LEU A 87 -10.25 3.04 0.46
CA LEU A 87 -10.23 2.47 -0.89
C LEU A 87 -11.03 1.18 -1.03
N VAL A 88 -10.99 0.31 -0.01
CA VAL A 88 -11.55 -1.05 -0.10
C VAL A 88 -12.37 -1.45 1.13
N GLY A 89 -12.27 -0.71 2.23
CA GLY A 89 -12.82 -1.09 3.53
C GLY A 89 -11.94 -2.17 4.19
N ARG A 90 -11.28 -1.83 5.30
CA ARG A 90 -10.34 -2.72 5.99
C ARG A 90 -11.05 -3.95 6.53
N ASP A 91 -12.20 -3.77 7.16
CA ASP A 91 -12.97 -4.88 7.73
C ASP A 91 -13.56 -5.77 6.64
N ARG A 92 -14.00 -5.18 5.53
CA ARG A 92 -14.47 -5.92 4.36
C ARG A 92 -13.36 -6.78 3.75
N LEU A 93 -12.16 -6.22 3.59
CA LEU A 93 -10.99 -6.96 3.13
C LEU A 93 -10.63 -8.10 4.08
N LYS A 94 -10.61 -7.84 5.39
CA LYS A 94 -10.34 -8.86 6.42
C LYS A 94 -11.36 -10.00 6.37
N GLN A 95 -12.65 -9.68 6.24
CA GLN A 95 -13.73 -10.65 6.12
C GLN A 95 -13.60 -11.51 4.84
N ALA A 96 -13.32 -10.89 3.70
CA ALA A 96 -13.15 -11.60 2.43
C ALA A 96 -11.95 -12.55 2.46
N LEU A 97 -10.80 -12.09 2.96
CA LEU A 97 -9.60 -12.92 3.17
C LEU A 97 -9.90 -14.10 4.11
N GLY A 98 -10.61 -13.84 5.21
CA GLY A 98 -11.07 -14.88 6.14
C GLY A 98 -12.00 -15.90 5.50
N ALA A 99 -12.97 -15.46 4.69
CA ALA A 99 -13.91 -16.34 3.99
C ALA A 99 -13.20 -17.27 2.99
N VAL A 100 -12.20 -16.76 2.27
CA VAL A 100 -11.35 -17.55 1.36
C VAL A 100 -10.53 -18.59 2.15
N TYR A 101 -9.90 -18.17 3.25
CA TYR A 101 -9.09 -19.07 4.08
C TYR A 101 -9.93 -20.19 4.74
N ASN A 102 -11.14 -19.84 5.22
CA ASN A 102 -12.05 -20.76 5.91
C ASN A 102 -12.67 -21.83 4.99
N CYS A 103 -12.45 -21.75 3.68
CA CYS A 103 -12.76 -22.87 2.78
C CYS A 103 -11.81 -24.07 2.97
N ILE A 104 -10.59 -23.85 3.47
CA ILE A 104 -9.55 -24.89 3.58
C ILE A 104 -9.98 -26.05 4.50
N PRO A 105 -10.48 -25.82 5.74
CA PRO A 105 -10.95 -26.89 6.61
C PRO A 105 -12.09 -27.72 5.99
N LEU A 106 -13.06 -27.07 5.34
CA LEU A 106 -14.18 -27.75 4.67
C LEU A 106 -13.70 -28.63 3.52
N ILE A 107 -12.71 -28.14 2.76
CA ILE A 107 -12.07 -28.90 1.67
C ILE A 107 -11.34 -30.13 2.23
N ASP A 108 -10.63 -29.99 3.35
CA ASP A 108 -9.94 -31.10 4.01
C ASP A 108 -10.93 -32.17 4.50
N GLU A 109 -12.04 -31.78 5.11
CA GLU A 109 -13.08 -32.70 5.56
C GLU A 109 -13.65 -33.53 4.39
N ILE A 110 -14.05 -32.86 3.30
CA ILE A 110 -14.59 -33.53 2.11
C ILE A 110 -13.54 -34.47 1.50
N ALA A 111 -12.30 -34.01 1.39
CA ALA A 111 -11.21 -34.80 0.84
C ALA A 111 -10.95 -36.06 1.69
N ASN A 112 -10.84 -35.92 3.01
CA ASN A 112 -10.57 -37.02 3.93
C ASN A 112 -11.66 -38.09 3.87
N ASN A 113 -12.94 -37.68 3.89
CA ASN A 113 -14.08 -38.60 3.78
C ASN A 113 -14.03 -39.43 2.49
N HIS A 114 -13.73 -38.80 1.35
CA HIS A 114 -13.66 -39.51 0.07
C HIS A 114 -12.36 -40.32 -0.09
N LEU A 115 -11.25 -39.88 0.51
CA LEU A 115 -10.00 -40.62 0.52
C LEU A 115 -10.15 -41.94 1.29
N GLN A 116 -10.86 -41.95 2.42
CA GLN A 116 -11.17 -43.19 3.13
C GLN A 116 -12.05 -44.13 2.30
N ALA A 117 -13.10 -43.60 1.66
CA ALA A 117 -13.94 -44.39 0.76
C ALA A 117 -13.15 -44.98 -0.42
N LEU A 118 -12.18 -44.24 -0.98
CA LEU A 118 -11.29 -44.74 -2.04
C LEU A 118 -10.38 -45.87 -1.55
N LYS A 119 -9.84 -45.76 -0.33
CA LYS A 119 -8.98 -46.79 0.29
C LYS A 119 -9.72 -48.09 0.62
N LEU A 120 -11.03 -48.04 0.80
CA LEU A 120 -11.86 -49.21 1.09
C LEU A 120 -12.49 -49.83 -0.17
N SER A 121 -12.55 -49.08 -1.28
CA SER A 121 -13.19 -49.54 -2.52
C SER A 121 -12.33 -50.58 -3.25
N SER A 122 -12.97 -51.63 -3.76
CA SER A 122 -12.37 -52.63 -4.66
C SER A 122 -12.83 -52.50 -6.12
N ASP A 123 -13.91 -51.74 -6.39
CA ASP A 123 -14.42 -51.48 -7.74
C ASP A 123 -13.81 -50.24 -8.39
N PHE A 124 -13.25 -50.41 -9.58
CA PHE A 124 -12.68 -49.36 -10.42
C PHE A 124 -13.69 -48.27 -10.82
N ARG A 125 -14.93 -48.64 -11.12
CA ARG A 125 -15.96 -47.67 -11.54
C ARG A 125 -16.34 -46.80 -10.35
N GLN A 126 -16.55 -47.42 -9.19
CA GLN A 126 -16.83 -46.71 -7.95
C GLN A 126 -15.67 -45.78 -7.55
N MET A 127 -14.41 -46.21 -7.64
CA MET A 127 -13.26 -45.32 -7.36
C MET A 127 -13.28 -44.04 -8.21
N LYS A 128 -13.51 -44.17 -9.52
CA LYS A 128 -13.58 -43.01 -10.43
C LYS A 128 -14.76 -42.09 -10.09
N LYS A 129 -15.92 -42.67 -9.76
CA LYS A 129 -17.12 -41.91 -9.35
C LYS A 129 -16.85 -41.15 -8.05
N THR A 130 -16.30 -41.81 -7.02
CA THR A 130 -15.94 -41.21 -5.73
C THR A 130 -14.95 -40.05 -5.91
N ARG A 131 -13.89 -40.23 -6.71
CA ARG A 131 -12.95 -39.13 -6.99
C ARG A 131 -13.64 -37.96 -7.70
N ARG A 132 -14.48 -38.23 -8.72
CA ARG A 132 -15.21 -37.18 -9.45
C ARG A 132 -16.16 -36.41 -8.53
N ALA A 133 -16.88 -37.12 -7.66
CA ALA A 133 -17.76 -36.52 -6.67
C ALA A 133 -16.98 -35.62 -5.69
N ALA A 134 -15.85 -36.11 -5.15
CA ALA A 134 -14.99 -35.34 -4.26
C ALA A 134 -14.52 -34.03 -4.91
N LYS A 135 -14.00 -34.12 -6.14
CA LYS A 135 -13.55 -32.95 -6.90
C LYS A 135 -14.68 -31.97 -7.18
N GLY A 136 -15.85 -32.45 -7.61
CA GLY A 136 -17.00 -31.61 -7.86
C GLY A 136 -17.44 -30.85 -6.61
N ARG A 137 -17.48 -31.52 -5.45
CA ARG A 137 -17.79 -30.89 -4.16
C ARG A 137 -16.76 -29.82 -3.76
N ILE A 138 -15.46 -30.13 -3.89
CA ILE A 138 -14.38 -29.16 -3.62
C ILE A 138 -14.49 -27.95 -4.56
N SER A 139 -14.68 -28.17 -5.86
CA SER A 139 -14.89 -27.10 -6.84
C SER A 139 -16.13 -26.25 -6.51
N SER A 140 -17.20 -26.87 -6.01
CA SER A 140 -18.38 -26.14 -5.56
C SER A 140 -18.10 -25.22 -4.37
N ILE A 141 -17.24 -25.63 -3.43
CA ILE A 141 -16.80 -24.76 -2.32
C ILE A 141 -16.02 -23.55 -2.86
N VAL A 142 -15.07 -23.80 -3.78
CA VAL A 142 -14.23 -22.74 -4.36
C VAL A 142 -15.11 -21.73 -5.12
N ARG A 143 -16.08 -22.19 -5.91
CA ARG A 143 -17.07 -21.33 -6.59
C ARG A 143 -17.96 -20.58 -5.59
N GLY A 144 -18.31 -21.20 -4.47
CA GLY A 144 -19.10 -20.56 -3.42
C GLY A 144 -18.44 -19.33 -2.79
N THR A 145 -17.12 -19.18 -2.91
CA THR A 145 -16.36 -18.01 -2.43
C THR A 145 -15.78 -17.16 -3.57
N GLU A 146 -16.29 -17.34 -4.80
CA GLU A 146 -15.80 -16.63 -6.00
C GLU A 146 -15.84 -15.12 -5.84
N SER A 147 -16.94 -14.56 -5.36
CA SER A 147 -17.07 -13.11 -5.11
C SER A 147 -16.04 -12.56 -4.13
N ASN A 148 -15.65 -13.34 -3.11
CA ASN A 148 -14.59 -12.95 -2.18
C ASN A 148 -13.21 -13.00 -2.85
N ILE A 149 -12.95 -14.01 -3.68
CA ILE A 149 -11.70 -14.11 -4.45
C ILE A 149 -11.59 -12.92 -5.42
N GLU A 150 -12.66 -12.60 -6.14
CA GLU A 150 -12.70 -11.46 -7.06
C GLU A 150 -12.47 -10.13 -6.33
N PHE A 151 -13.13 -9.94 -5.19
CA PHE A 151 -12.94 -8.75 -4.37
C PHE A 151 -11.50 -8.63 -3.84
N VAL A 152 -10.87 -9.75 -3.44
CA VAL A 152 -9.46 -9.77 -3.01
C VAL A 152 -8.53 -9.43 -4.19
N ILE A 153 -8.81 -9.93 -5.40
CA ILE A 153 -8.05 -9.61 -6.62
C ILE A 153 -8.15 -8.11 -6.93
N GLU A 154 -9.35 -7.55 -6.88
CA GLU A 154 -9.59 -6.12 -7.12
C GLU A 154 -8.89 -5.27 -6.06
N SER A 155 -9.04 -5.62 -4.79
CA SER A 155 -8.39 -4.94 -3.66
C SER A 155 -6.88 -4.93 -3.83
N LYS A 156 -6.28 -6.06 -4.18
CA LYS A 156 -4.84 -6.15 -4.48
C LYS A 156 -4.45 -5.21 -5.62
N LYS A 157 -5.22 -5.17 -6.71
CA LYS A 157 -4.94 -4.31 -7.87
C LYS A 157 -4.96 -2.82 -7.49
N THR A 158 -5.89 -2.42 -6.65
CA THR A 158 -6.01 -1.04 -6.14
C THR A 158 -4.86 -0.72 -5.18
N LEU A 159 -4.65 -1.55 -4.14
CA LEU A 159 -3.68 -1.29 -3.08
C LEU A 159 -2.22 -1.38 -3.54
N SER A 160 -1.91 -2.23 -4.52
CA SER A 160 -0.54 -2.34 -5.08
C SER A 160 -0.06 -1.11 -5.84
N ARG A 161 -0.96 -0.15 -6.14
CA ARG A 161 -0.63 1.15 -6.75
C ARG A 161 -0.26 2.21 -5.73
N LEU A 162 -0.60 2.02 -4.46
CA LEU A 162 -0.31 2.99 -3.40
C LEU A 162 1.18 3.36 -3.37
N PRO A 163 1.50 4.59 -2.92
CA PRO A 163 2.88 5.03 -2.87
C PRO A 163 3.65 4.18 -1.88
N GLY A 164 4.91 3.86 -2.18
CA GLY A 164 5.80 3.26 -1.20
C GLY A 164 6.41 4.36 -0.35
N ILE A 165 6.10 4.41 0.93
CA ILE A 165 6.69 5.35 1.89
C ILE A 165 7.70 4.60 2.77
N THR A 166 8.71 5.29 3.31
CA THR A 166 9.56 4.73 4.38
C THR A 166 9.02 5.25 5.71
N PRO A 167 8.33 4.41 6.50
CA PRO A 167 7.65 4.87 7.73
C PRO A 167 8.58 5.50 8.77
N ASN A 168 9.87 5.17 8.72
CA ASN A 168 10.86 5.60 9.72
C ASN A 168 11.72 6.78 9.24
N SER A 169 11.38 7.40 8.09
CA SER A 169 12.08 8.59 7.62
C SER A 169 11.20 9.82 7.83
N PRO A 170 11.74 10.89 8.44
CA PRO A 170 11.07 12.17 8.51
C PRO A 170 10.55 12.58 7.12
N THR A 171 9.29 13.01 7.06
CA THR A 171 8.66 13.39 5.80
C THR A 171 8.13 14.82 5.86
N ILE A 172 8.63 15.65 4.96
CA ILE A 172 8.16 17.01 4.70
C ILE A 172 7.12 16.95 3.58
N VAL A 173 5.93 17.48 3.83
CA VAL A 173 4.85 17.53 2.83
C VAL A 173 4.69 18.94 2.31
N CYS A 174 4.87 19.14 1.00
CA CYS A 174 4.67 20.43 0.35
C CYS A 174 3.19 20.66 0.01
N ALA A 175 2.66 21.81 0.43
CA ALA A 175 1.30 22.27 0.19
C ALA A 175 1.29 23.66 -0.48
N GLY A 176 0.15 24.05 -1.06
CA GLY A 176 -0.02 25.33 -1.76
C GLY A 176 -0.56 25.16 -3.18
N PHE A 177 -1.05 26.25 -3.79
CA PHE A 177 -1.69 26.23 -5.11
C PHE A 177 -0.80 25.66 -6.23
N PRO A 178 -1.35 25.28 -7.39
CA PRO A 178 -0.55 24.88 -8.54
C PRO A 178 0.41 25.99 -8.95
N ASN A 179 1.57 25.64 -9.51
CA ASN A 179 2.56 26.58 -10.05
C ASN A 179 3.20 27.57 -9.05
N VAL A 180 2.96 27.43 -7.73
CA VAL A 180 3.66 28.21 -6.69
C VAL A 180 5.11 27.77 -6.49
N GLY A 181 5.52 26.63 -7.06
CA GLY A 181 6.91 26.14 -7.02
C GLY A 181 7.16 24.86 -6.22
N LYS A 182 6.12 24.16 -5.74
CA LYS A 182 6.25 22.90 -4.97
C LYS A 182 7.13 21.85 -5.65
N SER A 183 6.81 21.50 -6.89
CA SER A 183 7.59 20.51 -7.63
C SER A 183 9.00 21.00 -7.97
N THR A 184 9.22 22.31 -8.04
CA THR A 184 10.55 22.90 -8.24
C THR A 184 11.38 22.72 -6.98
N LEU A 185 10.82 23.10 -5.82
CA LEU A 185 11.44 22.89 -4.52
C LEU A 185 11.83 21.42 -4.32
N VAL A 186 10.90 20.49 -4.54
CA VAL A 186 11.18 19.05 -4.40
C VAL A 186 12.31 18.59 -5.31
N ARG A 187 12.36 19.04 -6.57
CA ARG A 187 13.44 18.66 -7.49
C ARG A 187 14.79 19.25 -7.09
N GLU A 188 14.81 20.51 -6.69
CA GLU A 188 16.04 21.24 -6.36
C GLU A 188 16.71 20.65 -5.12
N VAL A 189 15.93 20.30 -4.10
CA VAL A 189 16.47 19.81 -2.82
C VAL A 189 16.77 18.32 -2.83
N SER A 190 16.31 17.60 -3.86
CA SER A 190 16.51 16.16 -3.94
C SER A 190 17.93 15.81 -4.39
N THR A 191 18.57 14.95 -3.60
CA THR A 191 19.90 14.39 -3.89
C THR A 191 19.94 13.48 -5.13
N ALA A 192 18.78 13.00 -5.59
CA ALA A 192 18.62 12.13 -6.75
C ALA A 192 17.34 12.51 -7.50
N GLU A 193 17.14 11.93 -8.70
CA GLU A 193 15.89 12.11 -9.44
C GLU A 193 14.67 11.73 -8.57
N PRO A 194 13.71 12.64 -8.36
CA PRO A 194 12.54 12.35 -7.54
C PRO A 194 11.69 11.21 -8.11
N GLU A 195 11.19 10.35 -7.23
CA GLU A 195 10.29 9.26 -7.60
C GLU A 195 8.87 9.77 -7.87
N ILE A 196 8.18 9.13 -8.81
CA ILE A 196 6.77 9.44 -9.13
C ILE A 196 5.90 8.34 -8.56
N ALA A 197 4.94 8.69 -7.71
CA ALA A 197 4.04 7.73 -7.09
C ALA A 197 2.56 8.11 -7.26
N TYR A 198 1.69 7.11 -7.31
CA TYR A 198 0.25 7.32 -7.35
C TYR A 198 -0.26 7.70 -5.96
N TYR A 199 -1.18 8.66 -5.90
CA TYR A 199 -1.94 8.96 -4.71
C TYR A 199 -3.44 8.80 -5.02
N PRO A 200 -4.23 8.20 -4.12
CA PRO A 200 -5.67 8.05 -4.34
C PRO A 200 -6.36 9.39 -4.63
N PHE A 201 -7.31 9.36 -5.56
CA PHE A 201 -8.16 10.51 -5.91
C PHE A 201 -7.42 11.74 -6.47
N THR A 202 -6.16 11.59 -6.88
CA THR A 202 -5.45 12.62 -7.65
C THR A 202 -5.40 12.27 -9.13
N THR A 203 -5.51 13.31 -9.97
CA THR A 203 -5.27 13.18 -11.41
C THR A 203 -3.78 13.20 -11.74
N LYS A 204 -2.97 13.77 -10.84
CA LYS A 204 -1.51 13.89 -10.96
C LYS A 204 -0.84 12.95 -9.96
N SER A 205 0.28 12.38 -10.35
CA SER A 205 1.11 11.60 -9.44
C SER A 205 1.84 12.53 -8.47
N VAL A 206 2.02 12.08 -7.23
CA VAL A 206 2.87 12.76 -6.25
C VAL A 206 4.33 12.55 -6.60
N ILE A 207 5.17 13.53 -6.27
CA ILE A 207 6.60 13.49 -6.51
C ILE A 207 7.29 13.36 -5.16
N ILE A 208 8.12 12.34 -4.99
CA ILE A 208 8.81 12.03 -3.73
C ILE A 208 10.30 12.27 -3.95
N GLY A 209 10.80 13.31 -3.30
CA GLY A 209 12.21 13.64 -3.22
C GLY A 209 12.89 13.04 -1.99
N HIS A 210 14.21 12.91 -2.08
CA HIS A 210 15.05 12.40 -1.00
C HIS A 210 16.20 13.36 -0.75
N LEU A 211 16.38 13.76 0.50
CA LEU A 211 17.44 14.65 0.92
C LEU A 211 18.14 14.14 2.17
N LYS A 212 19.37 14.59 2.38
CA LYS A 212 20.17 14.23 3.56
C LYS A 212 20.43 15.50 4.37
N ILE A 213 19.89 15.56 5.58
CA ILE A 213 20.05 16.69 6.50
C ILE A 213 20.66 16.13 7.79
N ARG A 214 21.79 16.69 8.23
CA ARG A 214 22.51 16.26 9.45
C ARG A 214 22.71 14.74 9.53
N ASP A 215 23.13 14.15 8.40
CA ASP A 215 23.31 12.71 8.19
C ASP A 215 22.06 11.80 8.22
N GLN A 216 20.87 12.37 8.43
CA GLN A 216 19.61 11.63 8.35
C GLN A 216 18.96 11.73 6.97
N SER A 217 18.32 10.65 6.54
CA SER A 217 17.53 10.62 5.31
C SER A 217 16.13 11.14 5.55
N VAL A 218 15.81 12.25 4.89
CA VAL A 218 14.50 12.90 4.93
C VAL A 218 13.81 12.69 3.58
N GLN A 219 12.48 12.59 3.60
CA GLN A 219 11.64 12.59 2.41
C GLN A 219 10.97 13.95 2.25
N ILE A 220 10.82 14.42 1.02
CA ILE A 220 9.99 15.58 0.71
C ILE A 220 8.97 15.19 -0.36
N VAL A 221 7.70 15.48 -0.11
CA VAL A 221 6.60 15.03 -0.97
C VAL A 221 5.87 16.22 -1.56
N ASP A 222 5.88 16.34 -2.88
CA ASP A 222 4.99 17.23 -3.62
C ASP A 222 3.62 16.58 -3.74
N THR A 223 2.58 17.35 -3.44
CA THR A 223 1.21 16.85 -3.33
C THR A 223 0.24 17.48 -4.35
N PRO A 224 0.56 17.43 -5.67
CA PRO A 224 -0.30 18.01 -6.70
C PRO A 224 -1.65 17.29 -6.75
N GLY A 225 -2.73 18.06 -6.79
CA GLY A 225 -4.10 17.57 -6.68
C GLY A 225 -4.52 17.17 -5.26
N VAL A 226 -3.62 17.24 -4.25
CA VAL A 226 -3.92 16.85 -2.86
C VAL A 226 -3.97 18.05 -1.93
N LEU A 227 -3.01 18.98 -1.95
CA LEU A 227 -3.03 20.17 -1.07
C LEU A 227 -2.90 21.48 -1.87
N ASP A 228 -3.50 21.52 -3.06
CA ASP A 228 -3.38 22.63 -4.01
C ASP A 228 -4.70 23.26 -4.46
N ARG A 229 -5.84 22.84 -3.90
CA ARG A 229 -7.15 23.45 -4.15
C ARG A 229 -8.02 23.46 -2.90
N PRO A 230 -9.02 24.36 -2.80
CA PRO A 230 -9.91 24.45 -1.66
C PRO A 230 -10.57 23.11 -1.30
N MET A 231 -10.77 22.87 -0.01
CA MET A 231 -11.37 21.63 0.48
C MET A 231 -12.87 21.56 0.18
N THR A 232 -13.53 22.71 0.04
CA THR A 232 -14.94 22.84 -0.35
C THR A 232 -15.23 22.23 -1.72
N GLU A 233 -14.26 22.20 -2.62
CA GLU A 233 -14.37 21.62 -3.98
C GLU A 233 -14.20 20.09 -4.00
N ARG A 234 -14.01 19.46 -2.84
CA ARG A 234 -13.71 18.03 -2.71
C ARG A 234 -14.86 17.28 -2.07
N ASN A 235 -15.08 16.06 -2.56
CA ASN A 235 -16.00 15.11 -1.92
C ASN A 235 -15.39 14.57 -0.60
N GLU A 236 -16.21 13.89 0.21
CA GLU A 236 -15.79 13.40 1.53
C GLU A 236 -14.63 12.40 1.45
N ILE A 237 -14.68 11.48 0.49
CA ILE A 237 -13.64 10.46 0.26
C ILE A 237 -12.28 11.11 -0.07
N GLU A 238 -12.27 12.15 -0.91
CA GLU A 238 -11.08 12.94 -1.21
C GLU A 238 -10.53 13.62 0.04
N ARG A 239 -11.40 14.18 0.89
CA ARG A 239 -10.98 14.84 2.14
C ARG A 239 -10.37 13.84 3.13
N GLU A 240 -10.95 12.65 3.25
CA GLU A 240 -10.41 11.59 4.10
C GLU A 240 -9.04 11.11 3.57
N ALA A 241 -8.90 10.96 2.25
CA ALA A 241 -7.63 10.58 1.65
C ALA A 241 -6.55 11.64 1.90
N ILE A 242 -6.89 12.93 1.87
CA ILE A 242 -5.95 14.01 2.23
C ILE A 242 -5.62 13.95 3.72
N ALA A 243 -6.62 13.76 4.58
CA ALA A 243 -6.43 13.68 6.02
C ALA A 243 -5.50 12.52 6.42
N ALA A 244 -5.44 11.44 5.63
CA ALA A 244 -4.47 10.37 5.84
C ALA A 244 -3.01 10.86 5.78
N LEU A 245 -2.70 11.96 5.05
CA LEU A 245 -1.37 12.57 5.03
C LEU A 245 -0.89 13.01 6.42
N LYS A 246 -1.78 13.23 7.40
CA LYS A 246 -1.39 13.63 8.76
C LYS A 246 -0.50 12.60 9.45
N TYR A 247 -0.64 11.32 9.05
CA TYR A 247 0.18 10.23 9.57
C TYR A 247 1.53 10.11 8.86
N LEU A 248 1.68 10.74 7.69
CA LEU A 248 2.91 10.75 6.92
C LEU A 248 3.70 12.04 7.18
N ALA A 249 3.03 13.19 7.17
CA ALA A 249 3.64 14.49 7.30
C ALA A 249 4.17 14.70 8.72
N ASN A 250 5.49 14.67 8.90
CA ASN A 250 6.08 15.18 10.14
C ASN A 250 6.00 16.70 10.17
N VAL A 251 6.25 17.36 9.02
CA VAL A 251 6.12 18.82 8.85
C VAL A 251 5.46 19.14 7.52
N ILE A 252 4.66 20.19 7.49
CA ILE A 252 4.05 20.74 6.27
C ILE A 252 4.77 22.03 5.90
N VAL A 253 5.26 22.10 4.67
CA VAL A 253 5.76 23.35 4.07
C VAL A 253 4.69 23.89 3.14
N PHE A 254 4.06 24.99 3.52
CA PHE A 254 3.05 25.66 2.70
C PHE A 254 3.68 26.77 1.88
N MET A 255 3.68 26.61 0.56
CA MET A 255 4.28 27.56 -0.37
C MET A 255 3.27 28.61 -0.86
N ILE A 256 3.68 29.87 -0.83
CA ILE A 256 2.93 31.04 -1.29
C ILE A 256 3.74 31.75 -2.37
N ASP A 257 3.06 32.19 -3.43
CA ASP A 257 3.62 33.00 -4.52
C ASP A 257 2.95 34.39 -4.52
N PRO A 258 3.53 35.41 -3.88
CA PRO A 258 2.96 36.76 -3.85
C PRO A 258 3.04 37.49 -5.19
N SER A 259 3.81 36.99 -6.16
CA SER A 259 3.83 37.55 -7.52
C SER A 259 2.49 37.33 -8.23
N GLU A 260 1.68 36.37 -7.78
CA GLU A 260 0.44 35.90 -8.39
C GLU A 260 0.63 35.31 -9.80
N THR A 261 1.87 35.08 -10.24
CA THR A 261 2.16 34.43 -11.53
C THR A 261 1.69 32.97 -11.58
N CYS A 262 1.41 32.36 -10.42
CA CYS A 262 0.73 31.07 -10.32
C CYS A 262 -0.73 31.09 -10.78
N GLY A 263 -1.33 32.27 -11.01
CA GLY A 263 -2.72 32.46 -11.43
C GLY A 263 -3.73 32.54 -10.30
N TRP A 264 -3.27 32.73 -9.06
CA TRP A 264 -4.11 32.79 -7.85
C TRP A 264 -3.74 34.00 -7.00
N SER A 265 -4.74 34.71 -6.46
CA SER A 265 -4.49 35.88 -5.64
C SER A 265 -3.87 35.52 -4.29
N LEU A 266 -3.12 36.45 -3.69
CA LEU A 266 -2.55 36.23 -2.36
C LEU A 266 -3.62 35.86 -1.31
N GLU A 267 -4.81 36.46 -1.41
CA GLU A 267 -5.93 36.15 -0.52
C GLU A 267 -6.43 34.71 -0.66
N GLN A 268 -6.57 34.21 -1.90
CA GLN A 268 -6.93 32.81 -2.14
C GLN A 268 -5.89 31.86 -1.54
N GLN A 269 -4.61 32.16 -1.72
CA GLN A 269 -3.51 31.39 -1.16
C GLN A 269 -3.55 31.33 0.38
N MET A 270 -3.85 32.46 1.03
CA MET A 270 -4.03 32.53 2.49
C MET A 270 -5.26 31.75 2.98
N ASN A 271 -6.35 31.76 2.22
CA ASN A 271 -7.54 30.97 2.57
C ASN A 271 -7.22 29.47 2.56
N LEU A 272 -6.52 29.00 1.53
CA LEU A 272 -6.05 27.61 1.48
C LEU A 272 -5.08 27.28 2.61
N LEU A 273 -4.16 28.19 2.96
CA LEU A 273 -3.26 28.03 4.12
C LEU A 273 -4.06 27.80 5.41
N ASN A 274 -5.11 28.59 5.64
CA ASN A 274 -5.95 28.45 6.82
C ASN A 274 -6.75 27.14 6.82
N GLU A 275 -7.21 26.67 5.66
CA GLU A 275 -7.84 25.35 5.53
C GLU A 275 -6.88 24.22 5.86
N VAL A 276 -5.66 24.26 5.33
CA VAL A 276 -4.61 23.26 5.63
C VAL A 276 -4.26 23.29 7.11
N ARG A 277 -4.05 24.47 7.71
CA ARG A 277 -3.77 24.60 9.15
C ARG A 277 -4.87 23.98 10.02
N ARG A 278 -6.14 24.11 9.65
CA ARG A 278 -7.27 23.50 10.38
C ARG A 278 -7.33 21.98 10.21
N MET A 279 -6.92 21.47 9.04
CA MET A 279 -6.94 20.03 8.75
C MET A 279 -5.80 19.28 9.44
N PHE A 280 -4.65 19.95 9.63
CA PHE A 280 -3.45 19.38 10.23
C PHE A 280 -3.04 20.13 11.52
N PRO A 281 -3.91 20.18 12.56
CA PRO A 281 -3.67 20.99 13.74
C PRO A 281 -2.52 20.51 14.63
N LEU A 282 -2.06 19.25 14.43
CA LEU A 282 -0.99 18.64 15.20
C LEU A 282 0.34 18.59 14.44
N ASN A 283 0.34 18.92 13.14
CA ASN A 283 1.55 18.88 12.32
C ASN A 283 2.13 20.31 12.26
N PRO A 284 3.41 20.51 12.60
CA PRO A 284 4.09 21.78 12.36
C PRO A 284 3.89 22.24 10.91
N LEU A 285 3.61 23.53 10.74
CA LEU A 285 3.32 24.14 9.44
C LEU A 285 4.20 25.36 9.27
N LEU A 286 5.21 25.23 8.40
CA LEU A 286 6.08 26.33 7.99
C LEU A 286 5.54 26.96 6.71
N VAL A 287 5.60 28.29 6.62
CA VAL A 287 5.13 29.04 5.45
C VAL A 287 6.34 29.55 4.68
N ALA A 288 6.39 29.25 3.37
CA ALA A 288 7.46 29.70 2.48
C ALA A 288 6.90 30.63 1.40
N ILE A 289 7.30 31.90 1.44
CA ILE A 289 7.10 32.86 0.35
C ILE A 289 8.13 32.57 -0.73
N ASN A 290 7.67 32.06 -1.87
CA ASN A 290 8.51 31.71 -3.01
C ASN A 290 8.45 32.78 -4.11
N LYS A 291 9.43 32.72 -5.03
CA LYS A 291 9.58 33.61 -6.19
C LYS A 291 9.85 35.06 -5.82
N ILE A 292 10.64 35.27 -4.75
CA ILE A 292 11.01 36.62 -4.28
C ILE A 292 11.81 37.39 -5.34
N ASP A 293 12.49 36.69 -6.25
CA ASP A 293 13.28 37.23 -7.36
C ASP A 293 12.44 37.99 -8.39
N ILE A 294 11.18 37.59 -8.60
CA ILE A 294 10.26 38.22 -9.57
C ILE A 294 9.08 38.95 -8.90
N THR A 295 8.97 38.90 -7.58
CA THR A 295 7.85 39.52 -6.85
C THR A 295 8.08 41.04 -6.73
N PRO A 296 7.10 41.88 -7.12
CA PRO A 296 7.21 43.32 -6.93
C PRO A 296 7.40 43.71 -5.45
N PRO A 297 8.25 44.69 -5.11
CA PRO A 297 8.54 45.04 -3.71
C PRO A 297 7.30 45.33 -2.85
N GLU A 298 6.32 46.04 -3.40
CA GLU A 298 5.06 46.35 -2.70
C GLU A 298 4.26 45.09 -2.32
N ARG A 299 4.25 44.07 -3.20
CA ARG A 299 3.57 42.80 -2.95
C ARG A 299 4.34 41.93 -1.96
N LEU A 300 5.67 41.97 -2.02
CA LEU A 300 6.53 41.27 -1.07
C LEU A 300 6.36 41.86 0.34
N GLU A 301 6.36 43.18 0.49
CA GLU A 301 6.08 43.87 1.76
C GLU A 301 4.69 43.55 2.31
N LEU A 302 3.67 43.50 1.45
CA LEU A 302 2.33 43.06 1.84
C LEU A 302 2.34 41.62 2.36
N ALA A 303 3.05 40.71 1.69
CA ALA A 303 3.17 39.32 2.11
C ALA A 303 3.91 39.19 3.46
N ARG A 304 5.04 39.91 3.65
CA ARG A 304 5.77 40.01 4.92
C ARG A 304 4.87 40.47 6.07
N THR A 305 4.08 41.53 5.82
CA THR A 305 3.16 42.07 6.82
C THR A 305 2.08 41.05 7.22
N LYS A 306 1.58 40.27 6.26
CA LYS A 306 0.54 39.26 6.52
C LYS A 306 1.09 37.94 7.07
N LEU A 307 2.36 37.64 6.84
CA LEU A 307 3.04 36.38 7.16
C LEU A 307 4.42 36.68 7.76
N PRO A 308 4.48 37.26 8.98
CA PRO A 308 5.73 37.74 9.56
C PRO A 308 6.74 36.61 9.86
N ASP A 309 6.26 35.41 10.16
CA ASP A 309 7.09 34.24 10.50
C ASP A 309 7.36 33.33 9.29
N SER A 310 7.28 33.88 8.06
CA SER A 310 7.50 33.10 6.83
C SER A 310 8.93 33.14 6.33
N TYR A 311 9.33 32.07 5.66
CA TYR A 311 10.63 31.98 4.97
C TYR A 311 10.52 32.59 3.59
N GLU A 312 11.48 33.42 3.22
CA GLU A 312 11.61 33.95 1.87
C GLU A 312 12.57 33.08 1.06
N ILE A 313 12.10 32.54 -0.05
CA ILE A 313 12.86 31.59 -0.87
C ILE A 313 12.75 31.88 -2.37
N THR A 314 13.74 31.41 -3.11
CA THR A 314 13.71 31.26 -4.57
C THR A 314 13.98 29.81 -4.90
N ALA A 315 12.92 29.00 -5.01
CA ALA A 315 13.04 27.55 -5.16
C ALA A 315 13.82 27.08 -6.41
N ILE A 316 13.97 27.93 -7.44
CA ILE A 316 14.73 27.61 -8.66
C ILE A 316 16.23 27.85 -8.53
N THR A 317 16.66 28.77 -7.64
CA THR A 317 18.08 29.05 -7.38
C THR A 317 18.56 28.43 -6.07
N GLY A 318 17.63 28.01 -5.20
CA GLY A 318 17.93 27.48 -3.87
C GLY A 318 18.05 28.56 -2.79
N ASP A 319 17.90 29.84 -3.12
CA ASP A 319 18.03 30.92 -2.14
C ASP A 319 17.01 30.78 -1.00
N GLY A 320 17.47 30.85 0.25
CA GLY A 320 16.64 30.72 1.45
C GLY A 320 16.12 29.31 1.75
N VAL A 321 16.29 28.35 0.84
CA VAL A 321 15.74 26.98 0.97
C VAL A 321 16.42 26.20 2.09
N GLU A 322 17.73 26.38 2.28
CA GLU A 322 18.48 25.67 3.33
C GLU A 322 17.97 26.02 4.74
N ALA A 323 17.68 27.30 5.01
CA ALA A 323 17.15 27.73 6.30
C ALA A 323 15.76 27.11 6.56
N LEU A 324 14.86 27.18 5.56
CA LEU A 324 13.54 26.56 5.63
C LEU A 324 13.61 25.06 5.94
N LEU A 325 14.51 24.33 5.26
CA LEU A 325 14.62 22.89 5.43
C LEU A 325 15.27 22.48 6.76
N ASN A 326 16.26 23.24 7.23
CA ASN A 326 16.87 22.99 8.54
C ASN A 326 15.83 23.13 9.65
N ASP A 327 15.05 24.21 9.64
CA ASP A 327 14.01 24.43 10.64
C ASP A 327 12.86 23.41 10.49
N ALA A 328 12.49 23.05 9.26
CA ALA A 328 11.52 21.98 9.00
C ALA A 328 11.97 20.64 9.59
N VAL A 329 13.27 20.37 9.64
CA VAL A 329 13.82 19.14 10.21
C VAL A 329 13.97 19.24 11.73
N GLU A 330 14.21 20.43 12.30
CA GLU A 330 14.22 20.63 13.75
C GLU A 330 12.82 20.49 14.38
N GLU A 331 11.78 20.88 13.66
CA GLU A 331 10.38 20.66 14.04
C GLU A 331 10.00 19.18 14.02
N VAL A 332 10.73 18.35 13.27
CA VAL A 332 10.67 16.89 13.46
C VAL A 332 11.48 16.58 14.71
N ASP A 333 10.86 15.99 15.73
CA ASP A 333 11.61 15.47 16.89
C ASP A 333 12.48 14.27 16.47
N LEU A 334 13.63 14.58 15.88
CA LEU A 334 14.59 13.61 15.37
C LEU A 334 15.17 12.76 16.50
N THR A 335 15.22 13.33 17.71
CA THR A 335 15.70 12.67 18.93
C THR A 335 14.83 11.47 19.30
N SER A 336 13.50 11.62 19.33
CA SER A 336 12.60 10.49 19.62
C SER A 336 12.56 9.44 18.49
N MET A 337 12.81 9.85 17.23
CA MET A 337 12.92 8.92 16.10
C MET A 337 14.22 8.11 16.14
N ASP A 338 15.35 8.73 16.45
CA ASP A 338 16.63 8.02 16.59
C ASP A 338 16.59 7.04 17.78
N GLU A 339 15.99 7.43 18.90
CA GLU A 339 15.76 6.53 20.05
C GLU A 339 14.87 5.34 19.66
N SER A 340 13.78 5.57 18.93
CA SER A 340 12.88 4.50 18.44
C SER A 340 13.56 3.56 17.45
N VAL A 341 14.41 4.09 16.56
CA VAL A 341 15.18 3.29 15.60
C VAL A 341 16.26 2.48 16.30
N GLN A 342 16.97 3.05 17.28
CA GLN A 342 17.96 2.34 18.09
C GLN A 342 17.30 1.26 18.95
N GLU A 343 16.15 1.54 19.56
CA GLU A 343 15.37 0.55 20.31
C GLU A 343 14.94 -0.61 19.40
N TYR A 344 14.43 -0.30 18.19
CA TYR A 344 14.09 -1.31 17.19
C TYR A 344 15.31 -2.13 16.72
N LEU A 345 16.44 -1.50 16.42
CA LEU A 345 17.67 -2.20 16.02
C LEU A 345 18.23 -3.06 17.15
N SER A 346 18.13 -2.60 18.41
CA SER A 346 18.53 -3.38 19.58
C SER A 346 17.64 -4.60 19.78
N SER A 347 16.34 -4.49 19.49
CA SER A 347 15.38 -5.61 19.54
C SER A 347 15.69 -6.71 18.52
N LEU A 348 16.23 -6.34 17.35
CA LEU A 348 16.68 -7.27 16.31
C LEU A 348 18.02 -7.94 16.64
N GLN A 349 18.85 -7.30 17.47
CA GLN A 349 20.13 -7.86 17.94
C GLN A 349 19.94 -8.80 19.13
N SER A 350 18.97 -8.53 20.01
CA SER A 350 18.61 -9.42 21.13
C SER A 350 18.01 -10.76 20.68
N ASP A 351 17.33 -10.80 19.53
CA ASP A 351 16.79 -12.05 18.96
C ASP A 351 17.87 -12.99 18.39
N ASN A 352 19.11 -12.51 18.20
CA ASN A 352 20.26 -13.32 17.77
C ASN A 352 21.18 -13.75 18.93
N LEU A 353 20.85 -13.38 20.17
CA LEU A 353 21.59 -13.72 21.38
C LEU A 353 20.64 -14.34 22.42
N SER A 354 19.99 -15.43 22.03
CA SER A 354 19.41 -16.40 22.97
C SER A 354 19.86 -17.79 22.54
N PRO A 355 20.66 -18.52 23.35
CA PRO A 355 21.11 -19.88 23.03
C PRO A 355 19.98 -20.90 22.99
#